data_AF-A0A1H1I8Q0-F1
#
_entry.id   AF-A0A1H1I8Q0-F1
#
_cell.length_a   1.000
_cell.length_b   1.000
_cell.length_c   1.000
_cell.angle_alpha   90.00
_cell.angle_beta   90.00
_cell.angle_gamma   90.00
#
_symmetry.space_group_name_H-M   'P 1'
#
loop_
_entity.id
_entity.type
_entity.pdbx_description
1 polymer ?
#
loop_
_entity_poly.entity_id
_entity_poly.type
_entity_poly.pdbx_seq_one_letter_code
_entity_poly.pdbx_strand_id
1 'polypeptide(L)'
;MFQELSKKFAHPCGLLILLAVPHIALAGAPVEPVLHTQQRDIKQLERHLHMLNEAYPCEWEKAYTRDGHNMFDFGNGIQVLEFACTVGMHNLANLYVRVEKTSKATARLLSLHRPKGQPFTSAKVLFNSFWDLNRIALSSFTVDRGLSDCGSYEVHRFTAEGYLELIEYRAKHTCDGKFREPTDYPLIYSAL
;
A
#
# COMPACT_ATOMS: atom_id res chain seq x y z
N MET A 1 80.05 -33.20 -15.06
CA MET A 1 80.36 -32.53 -13.80
C MET A 1 79.07 -31.95 -13.24
N PHE A 2 78.86 -32.17 -11.96
CA PHE A 2 77.63 -32.04 -11.15
C PHE A 2 77.07 -30.62 -10.98
N GLN A 3 75.77 -30.56 -10.63
CA GLN A 3 75.10 -29.61 -9.69
C GLN A 3 75.03 -28.13 -10.09
N GLU A 4 74.02 -27.30 -9.76
CA GLU A 4 72.86 -27.43 -8.88
C GLU A 4 71.79 -26.35 -9.18
N LEU A 5 70.61 -26.56 -8.59
CA LEU A 5 69.42 -25.72 -8.54
C LEU A 5 69.65 -24.30 -8.00
N SER A 6 68.84 -23.32 -8.47
CA SER A 6 68.08 -22.49 -7.53
C SER A 6 66.90 -21.77 -8.20
N LYS A 7 65.70 -22.13 -7.75
CA LYS A 7 64.42 -21.43 -8.00
C LYS A 7 64.40 -20.13 -7.17
N LYS A 8 63.98 -19.00 -7.77
CA LYS A 8 63.40 -17.88 -7.01
C LYS A 8 62.09 -17.39 -7.63
N PHE A 9 61.04 -17.82 -6.93
CA PHE A 9 59.70 -17.27 -6.73
C PHE A 9 59.26 -16.03 -7.52
N ALA A 10 58.16 -16.25 -8.24
CA ALA A 10 57.20 -15.26 -8.72
C ALA A 10 56.51 -14.53 -7.57
N HIS A 11 56.23 -13.23 -7.76
CA HIS A 11 55.11 -12.50 -7.15
C HIS A 11 54.65 -11.40 -8.13
N PRO A 12 53.57 -11.58 -8.92
CA PRO A 12 52.82 -10.44 -9.41
C PRO A 12 51.89 -9.98 -8.28
N CYS A 13 52.06 -8.74 -7.86
CA CYS A 13 51.20 -8.05 -6.92
C CYS A 13 49.80 -7.95 -7.55
N GLY A 14 48.93 -8.91 -7.23
CA GLY A 14 47.52 -8.89 -7.61
C GLY A 14 46.83 -7.74 -6.90
N LEU A 15 46.63 -6.64 -7.62
CA LEU A 15 45.74 -5.57 -7.20
C LEU A 15 44.30 -6.10 -7.31
N LEU A 16 43.79 -6.72 -6.25
CA LEU A 16 42.36 -6.97 -6.12
C LEU A 16 41.67 -5.61 -6.01
N ILE A 17 41.16 -5.12 -7.13
CA ILE A 17 40.14 -4.07 -7.12
C ILE A 17 38.88 -4.75 -6.57
N LEU A 18 38.71 -4.65 -5.25
CA LEU A 18 37.41 -4.80 -4.61
C LEU A 18 36.52 -3.71 -5.21
N LEU A 19 35.77 -4.06 -6.26
CA LEU A 19 34.56 -3.35 -6.64
C LEU A 19 33.64 -3.44 -5.43
N ALA A 20 33.76 -2.46 -4.53
CA ALA A 20 32.71 -2.12 -3.60
C ALA A 20 31.51 -1.74 -4.47
N VAL A 21 30.67 -2.72 -4.78
CA VAL A 21 29.32 -2.46 -5.25
C VAL A 21 28.74 -1.58 -4.16
N PRO A 22 28.43 -0.30 -4.43
CA PRO A 22 27.75 0.48 -3.43
C PRO A 22 26.39 -0.20 -3.32
N HIS A 23 26.17 -0.93 -2.23
CA HIS A 23 24.84 -1.14 -1.72
C HIS A 23 24.35 0.24 -1.33
N ILE A 24 23.85 0.97 -2.32
CA ILE A 24 22.99 2.10 -2.09
C ILE A 24 21.73 1.48 -1.50
N ALA A 25 21.76 1.31 -0.17
CA ALA A 25 20.56 1.32 0.63
C ALA A 25 19.99 2.73 0.46
N LEU A 26 19.25 2.91 -0.64
CA LEU A 26 18.43 4.10 -0.84
C LEU A 26 17.33 3.96 0.20
N ALA A 27 17.46 4.66 1.32
CA ALA A 27 16.31 4.94 2.18
C ALA A 27 15.19 5.50 1.28
N GLY A 28 14.03 4.84 1.34
CA GLY A 28 13.01 4.81 0.29
C GLY A 28 12.54 6.18 -0.20
N ALA A 29 12.91 6.51 -1.43
CA ALA A 29 12.12 7.46 -2.21
C ALA A 29 10.73 6.86 -2.45
N PRO A 30 9.65 7.64 -2.34
CA PRO A 30 8.30 7.17 -2.68
C PRO A 30 8.32 6.58 -4.09
N VAL A 31 7.93 5.31 -4.24
CA VAL A 31 7.64 4.77 -5.57
C VAL A 31 6.27 5.27 -5.96
N GLU A 32 6.20 5.99 -7.07
CA GLU A 32 4.94 6.41 -7.67
C GLU A 32 4.45 5.25 -8.56
N PRO A 33 3.45 4.46 -8.12
CA PRO A 33 2.93 3.39 -8.95
C PRO A 33 2.23 3.97 -10.18
N VAL A 34 2.24 3.21 -11.28
CA VAL A 34 1.39 3.52 -12.42
C VAL A 34 -0.04 3.10 -12.07
N LEU A 35 -0.94 4.08 -11.96
CA LEU A 35 -2.34 3.83 -11.65
C LEU A 35 -3.14 3.54 -12.93
N HIS A 36 -3.77 2.38 -12.97
CA HIS A 36 -4.74 1.99 -13.99
C HIS A 36 -6.13 1.93 -13.35
N THR A 37 -7.00 2.87 -13.72
CA THR A 37 -8.31 3.01 -13.10
C THR A 37 -9.37 2.14 -13.77
N GLN A 38 -10.38 1.72 -12.99
CA GLN A 38 -11.63 1.10 -13.47
C GLN A 38 -11.43 -0.05 -14.46
N GLN A 39 -10.45 -0.91 -14.19
CA GLN A 39 -10.17 -2.12 -14.97
C GLN A 39 -11.35 -3.11 -14.85
N ARG A 40 -11.73 -3.74 -15.97
CA ARG A 40 -12.92 -4.61 -16.10
C ARG A 40 -12.59 -6.04 -16.54
N ASP A 41 -11.63 -6.69 -15.87
CA ASP A 41 -11.38 -8.13 -15.95
C ASP A 41 -12.06 -8.88 -14.81
N ILE A 42 -13.26 -9.43 -15.05
CA ILE A 42 -14.05 -10.14 -14.03
C ILE A 42 -13.29 -11.30 -13.39
N LYS A 43 -12.34 -11.92 -14.12
CA LYS A 43 -11.51 -13.00 -13.58
C LYS A 43 -10.62 -12.53 -12.44
N GLN A 44 -10.28 -11.23 -12.36
CA GLN A 44 -9.56 -10.68 -11.21
C GLN A 44 -10.43 -10.66 -9.97
N LEU A 45 -11.72 -10.26 -10.11
CA LEU A 45 -12.65 -10.32 -9.00
C LEU A 45 -12.83 -11.77 -8.53
N GLU A 46 -13.17 -12.68 -9.43
CA GLU A 46 -13.42 -14.09 -9.10
C GLU A 46 -12.24 -14.74 -8.36
N ARG A 47 -11.00 -14.44 -8.78
CA ARG A 47 -9.77 -14.92 -8.14
C ARG A 47 -9.60 -14.46 -6.68
N HIS A 48 -10.20 -13.33 -6.31
CA HIS A 48 -10.01 -12.70 -5.01
C HIS A 48 -11.30 -12.61 -4.16
N LEU A 49 -12.44 -13.01 -4.72
CA LEU A 49 -13.77 -12.85 -4.13
C LEU A 49 -13.89 -13.47 -2.73
N HIS A 50 -13.29 -14.65 -2.51
CA HIS A 50 -13.30 -15.31 -1.21
C HIS A 50 -12.58 -14.45 -0.15
N MET A 51 -11.35 -14.00 -0.45
CA MET A 51 -10.55 -13.15 0.44
C MET A 51 -11.23 -11.81 0.72
N LEU A 52 -11.89 -11.22 -0.29
CA LEU A 52 -12.65 -9.98 -0.13
C LEU A 52 -13.85 -10.18 0.81
N ASN A 53 -14.63 -11.26 0.62
CA ASN A 53 -15.77 -11.59 1.47
C ASN A 53 -15.39 -11.91 2.92
N GLU A 54 -14.27 -12.61 3.13
CA GLU A 54 -13.76 -12.89 4.48
C GLU A 54 -13.37 -11.61 5.23
N ALA A 55 -12.78 -10.65 4.54
CA ALA A 55 -12.35 -9.41 5.15
C ALA A 55 -13.48 -8.39 5.32
N TYR A 56 -14.44 -8.37 4.40
CA TYR A 56 -15.57 -7.46 4.45
C TYR A 56 -16.77 -7.99 3.63
N PRO A 57 -17.90 -8.33 4.28
CA PRO A 57 -19.08 -8.84 3.58
C PRO A 57 -19.73 -7.73 2.74
N CYS A 58 -19.80 -7.93 1.43
CA CYS A 58 -20.34 -6.97 0.47
C CYS A 58 -20.90 -7.68 -0.78
N GLU A 59 -21.83 -7.04 -1.49
CA GLU A 59 -22.24 -7.43 -2.84
C GLU A 59 -21.15 -7.10 -3.90
N TRP A 60 -19.98 -7.74 -3.80
CA TRP A 60 -18.77 -7.42 -4.56
C TRP A 60 -18.98 -7.47 -6.09
N GLU A 61 -19.77 -8.42 -6.59
CA GLU A 61 -20.05 -8.53 -8.02
C GLU A 61 -20.84 -7.32 -8.56
N LYS A 62 -21.82 -6.84 -7.79
CA LYS A 62 -22.58 -5.64 -8.17
C LYS A 62 -21.71 -4.39 -8.11
N ALA A 63 -20.91 -4.26 -7.04
CA ALA A 63 -19.98 -3.15 -6.90
C ALA A 63 -18.96 -3.13 -8.05
N TYR A 64 -18.37 -4.28 -8.37
CA TYR A 64 -17.44 -4.43 -9.49
C TYR A 64 -18.08 -4.13 -10.85
N THR A 65 -19.32 -4.56 -11.07
CA THR A 65 -20.04 -4.28 -12.33
C THR A 65 -20.17 -2.77 -12.56
N ARG A 66 -20.41 -2.01 -11.48
CA ARG A 66 -20.50 -0.55 -11.52
C ARG A 66 -19.12 0.10 -11.71
N ASP A 67 -18.17 -0.22 -10.84
CA ASP A 67 -16.94 0.57 -10.65
C ASP A 67 -15.67 -0.08 -11.20
N GLY A 68 -15.68 -1.40 -11.44
CA GLY A 68 -14.49 -2.19 -11.76
C GLY A 68 -13.55 -2.31 -10.56
N HIS A 69 -12.25 -2.35 -10.84
CA HIS A 69 -11.19 -2.25 -9.82
C HIS A 69 -10.09 -1.31 -10.30
N ASN A 70 -9.34 -0.70 -9.40
CA ASN A 70 -8.11 0.01 -9.76
C ASN A 70 -6.91 -0.92 -9.60
N MET A 71 -5.85 -0.67 -10.36
CA MET A 71 -4.58 -1.39 -10.26
C MET A 71 -3.43 -0.39 -10.15
N PHE A 72 -2.63 -0.53 -9.10
CA PHE A 72 -1.38 0.18 -8.89
C PHE A 72 -0.23 -0.75 -9.31
N ASP A 73 0.48 -0.41 -10.38
CA ASP A 73 1.62 -1.20 -10.89
C ASP A 73 2.94 -0.62 -10.37
N PHE A 74 3.72 -1.45 -9.68
CA PHE A 74 5.03 -1.09 -9.09
C PHE A 74 6.20 -1.60 -9.93
N GLY A 75 5.95 -2.25 -11.07
CA GLY A 75 6.96 -2.97 -11.82
C GLY A 75 7.42 -4.25 -11.11
N ASN A 76 8.38 -4.95 -11.70
CA ASN A 76 8.98 -6.18 -11.14
C ASN A 76 7.96 -7.28 -10.77
N GLY A 77 6.79 -7.28 -11.41
CA GLY A 77 5.70 -8.21 -11.15
C GLY A 77 4.89 -7.90 -9.89
N ILE A 78 5.07 -6.76 -9.23
CA ILE A 78 4.30 -6.35 -8.06
C ILE A 78 3.15 -5.44 -8.48
N GLN A 79 1.94 -5.79 -8.06
CA GLN A 79 0.75 -4.97 -8.29
C GLN A 79 -0.11 -4.93 -7.03
N VAL A 80 -0.87 -3.85 -6.85
CA VAL A 80 -1.93 -3.76 -5.84
C VAL A 80 -3.25 -3.50 -6.54
N LEU A 81 -4.23 -4.35 -6.30
CA LEU A 81 -5.60 -4.22 -6.80
C LEU A 81 -6.47 -3.59 -5.72
N GLU A 82 -7.21 -2.56 -6.07
CA GLU A 82 -8.20 -1.93 -5.20
C GLU A 82 -9.60 -2.34 -5.64
N PHE A 83 -10.33 -2.99 -4.74
CA PHE A 83 -11.74 -3.28 -4.90
C PHE A 83 -12.54 -2.39 -3.96
N ALA A 84 -13.54 -1.71 -4.52
CA ALA A 84 -14.39 -0.80 -3.79
C ALA A 84 -15.81 -1.35 -3.69
N CYS A 85 -16.48 -1.12 -2.57
CA CYS A 85 -17.86 -1.50 -2.35
C CYS A 85 -18.63 -0.45 -1.55
N THR A 86 -19.86 -0.15 -1.95
CA THR A 86 -20.72 0.79 -1.22
C THR A 86 -21.16 0.21 0.12
N VAL A 87 -21.02 1.00 1.17
CA VAL A 87 -21.38 0.64 2.55
C VAL A 87 -22.27 1.72 3.15
N GLY A 88 -23.52 1.34 3.47
CA GLY A 88 -24.51 2.30 3.93
C GLY A 88 -24.73 3.40 2.90
N MET A 89 -25.07 4.60 3.35
CA MET A 89 -25.39 5.73 2.48
C MET A 89 -24.21 6.67 2.19
N HIS A 90 -23.12 6.57 2.95
CA HIS A 90 -22.09 7.62 2.99
C HIS A 90 -20.66 7.15 2.82
N ASN A 91 -20.41 5.83 2.82
CA ASN A 91 -19.05 5.31 2.78
C ASN A 91 -18.89 4.30 1.65
N LEU A 92 -17.70 4.31 1.05
CA LEU A 92 -17.21 3.28 0.13
C LEU A 92 -16.11 2.51 0.87
N ALA A 93 -16.26 1.21 1.08
CA ALA A 93 -15.20 0.37 1.61
C ALA A 93 -14.24 -0.03 0.50
N ASN A 94 -12.96 0.30 0.66
CA ASN A 94 -11.90 -0.02 -0.27
C ASN A 94 -10.96 -1.05 0.37
N LEU A 95 -10.73 -2.15 -0.33
CA LEU A 95 -9.84 -3.25 0.05
C LEU A 95 -8.71 -3.36 -0.96
N TYR A 96 -7.50 -3.64 -0.48
CA TYR A 96 -6.30 -3.67 -1.29
C TYR A 96 -5.69 -5.07 -1.30
N VAL A 97 -5.63 -5.69 -2.47
CA VAL A 97 -5.04 -7.01 -2.70
C VAL A 97 -3.70 -6.83 -3.40
N ARG A 98 -2.61 -7.15 -2.70
CA ARG A 98 -1.29 -7.15 -3.28
C ARG A 98 -1.02 -8.48 -3.97
N VAL A 99 -0.57 -8.42 -5.22
CA VAL A 99 -0.30 -9.55 -6.11
C VAL A 99 1.17 -9.55 -6.53
N GLU A 100 1.83 -10.70 -6.44
CA GLU A 100 3.15 -10.93 -7.03
C GLU A 100 3.04 -11.90 -8.20
N LYS A 101 3.32 -11.41 -9.41
CA LYS A 101 3.39 -12.20 -10.64
C LYS A 101 4.76 -12.87 -10.76
N THR A 102 5.01 -13.87 -9.91
CA THR A 102 6.14 -14.79 -10.05
C THR A 102 5.69 -16.11 -10.70
N SER A 103 6.58 -17.11 -10.82
CA SER A 103 6.23 -18.45 -11.30
C SER A 103 5.14 -19.15 -10.49
N LYS A 104 4.91 -18.70 -9.24
CA LYS A 104 3.74 -19.02 -8.43
C LYS A 104 3.09 -17.73 -7.98
N ALA A 105 2.07 -17.28 -8.71
CA ALA A 105 1.37 -16.05 -8.36
C ALA A 105 0.86 -16.11 -6.91
N THR A 106 1.24 -15.13 -6.09
CA THR A 106 0.74 -15.00 -4.72
C THR A 106 -0.10 -13.76 -4.60
N ALA A 107 -1.16 -13.83 -3.78
CA ALA A 107 -2.04 -12.71 -3.50
C ALA A 107 -2.31 -12.63 -1.99
N ARG A 108 -2.38 -11.42 -1.46
CA ARG A 108 -2.73 -11.18 -0.06
C ARG A 108 -3.42 -9.85 0.13
N LEU A 109 -4.31 -9.81 1.11
CA LEU A 109 -4.97 -8.58 1.53
C LEU A 109 -4.01 -7.74 2.37
N LEU A 110 -3.82 -6.47 2.01
CA LEU A 110 -3.00 -5.56 2.77
C LEU A 110 -3.61 -5.30 4.16
N SER A 111 -2.74 -5.19 5.16
CA SER A 111 -3.11 -4.75 6.51
C SER A 111 -2.77 -3.28 6.67
N LEU A 112 -3.61 -2.58 7.43
CA LEU A 112 -3.50 -1.17 7.76
C LEU A 112 -3.08 -1.07 9.23
N HIS A 113 -1.98 -0.36 9.46
CA HIS A 113 -1.52 -0.05 10.80
C HIS A 113 -2.09 1.30 11.22
N ARG A 114 -2.78 1.35 12.36
CA ARG A 114 -3.35 2.57 12.94
C ARG A 114 -2.87 2.78 14.37
N PRO A 115 -2.85 4.01 14.89
CA PRO A 115 -2.51 4.27 16.28
C PRO A 115 -3.42 3.48 17.23
N LYS A 116 -2.89 3.04 18.38
CA LYS A 116 -3.67 2.32 19.40
C LYS A 116 -4.79 3.22 19.95
N GLY A 117 -5.92 2.61 20.27
CA GLY A 117 -7.07 3.30 20.90
C GLY A 117 -7.96 4.09 19.93
N GLN A 118 -7.75 3.97 18.62
CA GLN A 118 -8.58 4.63 17.62
C GLN A 118 -9.81 3.78 17.27
N PRO A 119 -11.00 4.38 17.09
CA PRO A 119 -12.29 3.68 17.10
C PRO A 119 -12.62 2.84 15.84
N PHE A 120 -11.72 2.74 14.86
CA PHE A 120 -12.02 2.11 13.58
C PHE A 120 -11.71 0.61 13.54
N THR A 121 -12.67 -0.15 13.01
CA THR A 121 -12.91 -1.56 13.34
C THR A 121 -12.24 -2.58 12.43
N SER A 122 -11.76 -2.19 11.25
CA SER A 122 -11.13 -3.14 10.32
C SER A 122 -9.70 -2.75 9.97
N ALA A 123 -8.75 -3.62 10.30
CA ALA A 123 -7.35 -3.50 9.87
C ALA A 123 -7.17 -3.71 8.34
N LYS A 124 -8.25 -3.84 7.56
CA LYS A 124 -8.21 -4.19 6.13
C LYS A 124 -8.94 -3.21 5.23
N VAL A 125 -9.75 -2.31 5.80
CA VAL A 125 -10.61 -1.40 5.04
C VAL A 125 -10.14 0.04 5.21
N LEU A 126 -9.97 0.73 4.08
CA LEU A 126 -9.99 2.18 4.03
C LEU A 126 -11.34 2.63 3.49
N PHE A 127 -11.94 3.62 4.12
CA PHE A 127 -13.21 4.15 3.64
C PHE A 127 -12.97 5.40 2.80
N ASN A 128 -13.75 5.52 1.72
CA ASN A 128 -13.71 6.65 0.79
C ASN A 128 -12.29 6.98 0.34
N SER A 129 -11.49 5.95 0.08
CA SER A 129 -10.10 6.16 -0.27
C SER A 129 -9.94 6.56 -1.73
N PHE A 130 -8.93 7.37 -1.98
CA PHE A 130 -8.59 7.87 -3.30
C PHE A 130 -7.09 8.15 -3.39
N TRP A 131 -6.56 8.05 -4.62
CA TRP A 131 -5.19 8.41 -4.91
C TRP A 131 -5.05 9.95 -4.98
N ASP A 132 -4.31 10.52 -4.03
CA ASP A 132 -4.03 11.96 -3.95
C ASP A 132 -2.74 12.27 -4.71
N LEU A 133 -2.88 12.86 -5.90
CA LEU A 133 -1.78 13.23 -6.78
C LEU A 133 -0.90 14.37 -6.22
N ASN A 134 -1.37 15.15 -5.24
CA ASN A 134 -0.55 16.18 -4.62
C ASN A 134 0.38 15.58 -3.56
N ARG A 135 -0.07 14.50 -2.91
CA ARG A 135 0.67 13.82 -1.83
C ARG A 135 1.43 12.58 -2.30
N ILE A 136 1.12 12.09 -3.51
CA ILE A 136 1.58 10.79 -4.03
C ILE A 136 1.32 9.70 -2.99
N ALA A 137 0.06 9.66 -2.56
CA ALA A 137 -0.38 8.85 -1.43
C ALA A 137 -1.85 8.46 -1.58
N LEU A 138 -2.23 7.43 -0.87
CA LEU A 138 -3.61 7.03 -0.71
C LEU A 138 -4.21 7.76 0.49
N SER A 139 -5.11 8.69 0.21
CA SER A 139 -5.90 9.38 1.23
C SER A 139 -7.21 8.64 1.46
N SER A 140 -7.75 8.71 2.68
CA SER A 140 -9.02 8.08 3.04
C SER A 140 -9.70 8.87 4.15
N PHE A 141 -11.03 8.77 4.24
CA PHE A 141 -11.77 9.43 5.30
C PHE A 141 -13.05 8.69 5.66
N THR A 142 -13.45 8.82 6.91
CA THR A 142 -14.74 8.35 7.40
C THR A 142 -15.57 9.52 7.91
N VAL A 143 -16.87 9.49 7.59
CA VAL A 143 -17.87 10.38 8.16
C VAL A 143 -18.94 9.52 8.82
N ASP A 144 -18.89 9.39 10.15
CA ASP A 144 -19.68 8.37 10.87
C ASP A 144 -21.19 8.53 10.62
N ARG A 145 -21.69 9.78 10.70
CA ARG A 145 -23.11 10.13 10.48
C ARG A 145 -23.36 10.87 9.16
N GLY A 146 -22.38 10.92 8.26
CA GLY A 146 -22.46 11.69 7.02
C GLY A 146 -22.45 13.23 7.19
N LEU A 147 -22.31 13.74 8.42
CA LEU A 147 -22.30 15.18 8.73
C LEU A 147 -20.90 15.78 8.81
N SER A 148 -19.85 14.95 8.71
CA SER A 148 -18.45 15.34 8.95
C SER A 148 -18.26 16.08 10.29
N ASP A 149 -19.05 15.72 11.29
CA ASP A 149 -18.91 16.24 12.66
C ASP A 149 -18.12 15.28 13.55
N CYS A 150 -17.72 14.12 13.04
CA CYS A 150 -16.83 13.15 13.66
C CYS A 150 -16.36 12.14 12.59
N GLY A 151 -15.27 11.45 12.89
CA GLY A 151 -14.69 10.43 12.01
C GLY A 151 -13.17 10.46 12.01
N SER A 152 -12.57 10.01 10.90
CA SER A 152 -11.13 9.97 10.71
C SER A 152 -10.71 10.42 9.31
N TYR A 153 -9.45 10.83 9.21
CA TYR A 153 -8.74 11.06 7.97
C TYR A 153 -7.39 10.37 8.08
N GLU A 154 -7.04 9.58 7.07
CA GLU A 154 -5.81 8.81 7.06
C GLU A 154 -5.12 8.97 5.71
N VAL A 155 -3.80 9.08 5.75
CA VAL A 155 -2.96 9.10 4.55
C VAL A 155 -1.95 7.98 4.66
N HIS A 156 -1.86 7.19 3.60
CA HIS A 156 -0.99 6.04 3.49
C HIS A 156 -0.10 6.18 2.26
N ARG A 157 1.18 5.86 2.38
CA ARG A 157 2.10 5.78 1.24
C ARG A 157 2.36 4.33 0.88
N PHE A 158 2.50 4.04 -0.40
CA PHE A 158 2.96 2.73 -0.82
C PHE A 158 4.47 2.58 -0.65
N THR A 159 4.92 1.43 -0.13
CA THR A 159 6.33 1.03 -0.21
C THR A 159 6.67 0.56 -1.63
N ALA A 160 7.97 0.44 -1.94
CA ALA A 160 8.42 -0.11 -3.22
C ALA A 160 7.92 -1.54 -3.47
N GLU A 161 7.68 -2.28 -2.39
CA GLU A 161 7.15 -3.63 -2.44
C GLU A 161 5.62 -3.66 -2.52
N GLY A 162 4.91 -2.52 -2.55
CA GLY A 162 3.45 -2.47 -2.68
C GLY A 162 2.68 -2.70 -1.37
N TYR A 163 3.27 -2.38 -0.21
CA TYR A 163 2.55 -2.32 1.07
C TYR A 163 2.13 -0.90 1.40
N LEU A 164 1.19 -0.73 2.33
CA LEU A 164 0.76 0.57 2.82
C LEU A 164 1.41 0.90 4.17
N GLU A 165 2.04 2.07 4.23
CA GLU A 165 2.56 2.67 5.44
C GLU A 165 1.73 3.92 5.79
N LEU A 166 1.25 3.99 7.03
CA LEU A 166 0.55 5.16 7.53
C LEU A 166 1.53 6.32 7.65
N ILE A 167 1.20 7.48 7.06
CA ILE A 167 2.01 8.71 7.16
C ILE A 167 1.31 9.82 7.95
N GLU A 168 -0.02 9.79 8.00
CA GLU A 168 -0.82 10.78 8.73
C GLU A 168 -2.12 10.14 9.21
N TYR A 169 -2.47 10.37 10.47
CA TYR A 169 -3.77 9.98 11.03
C TYR A 169 -4.36 11.13 11.84
N ARG A 170 -5.59 11.49 11.51
CA ARG A 170 -6.40 12.47 12.22
C ARG A 170 -7.72 11.84 12.61
N ALA A 171 -8.25 12.24 13.77
CA ALA A 171 -9.61 11.86 14.13
C ALA A 171 -10.29 12.90 15.00
N LYS A 172 -11.62 12.95 14.86
CA LYS A 172 -12.52 13.69 15.72
C LYS A 172 -13.52 12.71 16.31
N HIS A 173 -13.37 12.40 17.59
CA HIS A 173 -14.19 11.37 18.26
C HIS A 173 -15.56 11.87 18.70
N THR A 174 -15.70 13.17 18.97
CA THR A 174 -16.96 13.75 19.45
C THR A 174 -17.79 14.25 18.28
N CYS A 175 -18.91 13.58 18.03
CA CYS A 175 -19.96 14.03 17.10
C CYS A 175 -20.79 15.15 17.75
N ASP A 176 -20.37 16.40 17.55
CA ASP A 176 -20.95 17.60 18.18
C ASP A 176 -21.92 18.37 17.25
N GLY A 177 -22.23 17.81 16.08
CA GLY A 177 -23.05 18.46 15.05
C GLY A 177 -22.36 19.63 14.35
N LYS A 178 -21.09 19.93 14.65
CA LYS A 178 -20.32 20.98 13.99
C LYS A 178 -19.50 20.35 12.88
N PHE A 179 -19.87 20.68 11.65
CA PHE A 179 -19.11 20.32 10.47
C PHE A 179 -17.65 20.74 10.60
N ARG A 180 -16.76 19.83 10.22
CA ARG A 180 -15.33 20.09 10.04
C ARG A 180 -14.82 19.18 8.94
N GLU A 181 -13.99 19.72 8.05
CA GLU A 181 -13.36 18.91 7.02
C GLU A 181 -12.49 17.82 7.66
N PRO A 182 -12.49 16.56 7.16
CA PRO A 182 -11.68 15.49 7.74
C PRO A 182 -10.17 15.82 7.78
N THR A 183 -9.68 16.55 6.76
CA THR A 183 -8.29 17.04 6.71
C THR A 183 -7.95 18.01 7.84
N ASP A 184 -8.96 18.67 8.40
CA ASP A 184 -8.80 19.61 9.50
C ASP A 184 -8.93 18.94 10.87
N TYR A 185 -9.31 17.67 10.96
CA TYR A 185 -9.43 16.97 12.25
C TYR A 185 -8.13 17.03 13.07
N PRO A 186 -8.21 16.90 14.41
CA PRO A 186 -7.03 16.83 15.26
C PRO A 186 -6.03 15.77 14.78
N LEU A 187 -4.76 16.19 14.63
CA LEU A 187 -3.66 15.29 14.28
C LEU A 187 -3.32 14.41 15.47
N ILE A 188 -3.28 13.10 15.24
CA ILE A 188 -2.98 12.08 16.25
C ILE A 188 -1.65 11.40 15.95
N TYR A 189 -1.33 11.21 14.67
CA TYR A 189 -0.08 10.61 14.24
C TYR A 189 0.41 11.25 12.95
N SER A 190 1.73 11.41 12.86
CA SER A 190 2.44 11.77 11.63
C SER A 190 3.80 11.10 11.61
N ALA A 191 4.16 10.52 10.46
CA ALA A 191 5.51 10.08 10.17
C ALA A 191 6.35 11.29 9.73
N LEU A 192 6.82 12.07 10.70
CA LEU A 192 7.82 13.13 10.48
C LEU A 192 9.22 12.55 10.42
#